data_AF-A0A559LNK4-F1
#
_entry.id   AF-A0A559LNK4-F1
#
_cell.length_a   1.000
_cell.length_b   1.000
_cell.length_c   1.000
_cell.angle_alpha   90.00
_cell.angle_beta   90.00
_cell.angle_gamma   90.00
#
_symmetry.space_group_name_H-M   'P 1'
#
loop_
_entity.id
_entity.type
_entity.pdbx_description
1 polymer ?
#
loop_
_entity_poly.entity_id
_entity_poly.type
_entity_poly.pdbx_seq_one_letter_code
_entity_poly.pdbx_strand_id
1 'polypeptide(L)'
;MAPATPSRPSTSGRTQHATPPEEARSLEEELQEVPMETDEEGEIQSPPIHPSSHEDEVKKLKKKLRNLGEQHNTLLDNAKNNAKIAQNRIEALEKKVADLAEIAESLGKTAEDSQKLYKEHIEHTQALVATGKDPGEILRPRQPDSFNGDADKLQGFLTSLRSYQMYYPIQFTTEELRVRHGMGFLKDKALRMMEPIIRDYVNNPPDKRQQVTKYIYEKYEHFEAELRNAFGIMDEKRMAEMKIRQLKQKGSAADYLAEYRYQAAKLNWGEEAHMAQVYLGLKSEVKDAMKNKPRNKEDRTTPDGTPNSIMPIKGGNDKTTRPTEPKQDQ
;
A
#
# COMPACT_ATOMS: atom_id res chain seq x y z
N MET A 1 -24.04 -61.81 -5.39
CA MET A 1 -23.12 -61.76 -4.23
C MET A 1 -22.66 -60.32 -4.06
N ALA A 2 -23.01 -59.71 -2.93
CA ALA A 2 -22.57 -58.38 -2.49
C ALA A 2 -21.26 -58.46 -1.70
N PRO A 3 -20.63 -57.31 -1.39
CA PRO A 3 -20.22 -57.03 -0.01
C PRO A 3 -20.65 -55.59 0.39
N ALA A 4 -21.43 -55.38 1.45
CA ALA A 4 -21.17 -55.51 2.90
C ALA A 4 -20.51 -54.27 3.52
N THR A 5 -21.33 -53.47 4.21
CA THR A 5 -20.96 -52.58 5.32
C THR A 5 -20.43 -53.38 6.53
N PRO A 6 -19.47 -52.86 7.31
CA PRO A 6 -19.69 -52.35 8.69
C PRO A 6 -18.66 -51.26 9.09
N SER A 7 -18.62 -50.58 10.25
CA SER A 7 -19.51 -50.28 11.37
C SER A 7 -18.86 -49.14 12.16
N ARG A 8 -19.73 -48.43 12.87
CA ARG A 8 -19.55 -47.40 13.91
C ARG A 8 -18.56 -47.79 15.03
N PRO A 9 -18.11 -46.81 15.83
CA PRO A 9 -18.36 -46.91 17.26
C PRO A 9 -19.06 -45.68 17.86
N SER A 10 -20.07 -45.95 18.68
CA SER A 10 -20.74 -45.00 19.58
C SER A 10 -19.82 -44.57 20.71
N THR A 11 -20.00 -43.37 21.26
CA THR A 11 -20.18 -43.15 22.72
C THR A 11 -20.92 -41.82 22.95
N SER A 12 -21.92 -41.88 23.83
CA SER A 12 -22.83 -40.82 24.24
C SER A 12 -22.16 -39.68 25.02
N GLY A 13 -22.79 -38.50 24.92
CA GLY A 13 -23.30 -37.82 26.10
C GLY A 13 -22.62 -36.52 26.53
N ARG A 14 -23.47 -35.49 26.67
CA ARG A 14 -23.46 -34.40 27.67
C ARG A 14 -23.26 -33.00 27.11
N THR A 15 -24.41 -32.34 26.98
CA THR A 15 -24.66 -30.89 26.95
C THR A 15 -23.78 -30.12 27.94
N GLN A 16 -23.07 -29.09 27.46
CA GLN A 16 -22.78 -27.88 28.23
C GLN A 16 -22.75 -26.65 27.31
N HIS A 17 -23.59 -25.69 27.71
CA HIS A 17 -23.67 -24.26 27.43
C HIS A 17 -22.51 -23.55 26.73
N ALA A 18 -22.86 -22.76 25.71
CA ALA A 18 -22.17 -21.53 25.35
C ALA A 18 -23.21 -20.46 24.98
N THR A 19 -23.04 -19.29 25.58
CA THR A 19 -23.91 -18.11 25.68
C THR A 19 -24.02 -17.32 24.36
N PRO A 20 -25.18 -16.72 24.03
CA PRO A 20 -25.31 -15.64 23.04
C PRO A 20 -25.16 -14.26 23.69
N PRO A 21 -24.91 -13.20 22.88
CA PRO A 21 -24.51 -11.87 23.35
C PRO A 21 -25.68 -11.01 23.83
N GLU A 22 -25.32 -10.12 24.76
CA GLU A 22 -26.17 -9.23 25.56
C GLU A 22 -26.75 -8.08 24.72
N GLU A 23 -28.09 -8.07 24.57
CA GLU A 23 -28.87 -6.95 24.06
C GLU A 23 -28.95 -5.82 25.10
N ALA A 24 -28.90 -4.59 24.60
CA ALA A 24 -28.94 -3.35 25.36
C ALA A 24 -30.26 -3.19 26.14
N ARG A 25 -30.15 -2.96 27.46
CA ARG A 25 -31.26 -2.68 28.38
C ARG A 25 -31.83 -1.28 28.19
N SER A 26 -33.15 -1.16 28.28
CA SER A 26 -33.89 0.12 28.25
C SER A 26 -33.73 0.90 29.57
N LEU A 27 -33.81 2.22 29.45
CA LEU A 27 -33.55 3.24 30.47
C LEU A 27 -34.70 3.43 31.48
N GLU A 28 -35.39 2.37 31.89
CA GLU A 28 -36.55 2.45 32.79
C GLU A 28 -36.28 1.89 34.19
N GLU A 29 -35.03 1.55 34.51
CA GLU A 29 -34.62 0.97 35.80
C GLU A 29 -33.54 1.80 36.52
N GLU A 30 -33.55 3.14 36.38
CA GLU A 30 -32.64 4.06 37.07
C GLU A 30 -33.39 5.15 37.87
N LEU A 31 -34.55 4.80 38.44
CA LEU A 31 -35.17 5.57 39.52
C LEU A 31 -35.15 4.72 40.78
N GLN A 32 -33.94 4.52 41.32
CA GLN A 32 -33.77 4.04 42.68
C GLN A 32 -34.06 5.16 43.66
N GLU A 33 -35.00 4.84 44.55
CA GLU A 33 -35.43 5.60 45.71
C GLU A 33 -34.22 6.11 46.52
N VAL A 34 -34.12 7.43 46.65
CA VAL A 34 -33.26 8.05 47.66
C VAL A 34 -34.06 8.04 48.98
N PRO A 35 -33.53 7.48 50.09
CA PRO A 35 -34.28 7.35 51.34
C PRO A 35 -34.58 8.70 51.98
N MET A 36 -35.80 8.85 52.51
CA MET A 36 -36.16 9.89 53.47
C MET A 36 -35.38 9.69 54.76
N GLU A 37 -34.50 10.62 55.11
CA GLU A 37 -34.07 10.79 56.50
C GLU A 37 -35.12 11.63 57.24
N THR A 38 -35.76 10.99 58.21
CA THR A 38 -36.63 11.63 59.20
C THR A 38 -35.74 12.22 60.29
N ASP A 39 -35.51 13.53 60.20
CA ASP A 39 -34.88 14.29 61.26
C ASP A 39 -35.92 14.67 62.33
N GLU A 40 -35.73 14.01 63.47
CA GLU A 40 -35.97 14.37 64.87
C GLU A 40 -36.88 15.56 65.22
N GLU A 41 -37.84 15.27 66.10
CA GLU A 41 -38.64 16.23 66.85
C GLU A 41 -37.75 17.16 67.70
N GLY A 42 -37.48 18.35 67.17
CA GLY A 42 -36.94 19.48 67.92
C GLY A 42 -38.05 20.43 68.36
N GLU A 43 -38.15 20.66 69.68
CA GLU A 43 -39.05 21.58 70.38
C GLU A 43 -39.38 22.88 69.62
N ILE A 44 -40.67 23.11 69.37
CA ILE A 44 -41.18 24.40 68.91
C ILE A 44 -41.15 25.38 70.10
N GLN A 45 -40.00 25.99 70.36
CA GLN A 45 -39.98 27.26 71.08
C GLN A 45 -40.60 28.31 70.17
N SER A 46 -41.81 28.75 70.51
CA SER A 46 -42.40 29.95 69.92
C SER A 46 -41.75 31.19 70.53
N PRO A 47 -41.18 32.09 69.72
CA PRO A 47 -41.29 33.50 70.08
C PRO A 47 -41.58 34.38 68.85
N PRO A 48 -41.79 35.68 69.09
CA PRO A 48 -43.06 36.32 69.34
C PRO A 48 -43.74 36.81 68.04
N ILE A 49 -45.03 37.11 68.12
CA ILE A 49 -45.77 37.83 67.09
C ILE A 49 -45.04 39.15 66.79
N HIS A 50 -44.30 39.19 65.68
CA HIS A 50 -43.90 40.42 65.01
C HIS A 50 -44.78 40.56 63.78
N PRO A 51 -45.56 41.64 63.63
CA PRO A 51 -46.25 41.91 62.38
C PRO A 51 -45.21 42.40 61.36
N SER A 52 -44.43 41.49 60.76
CA SER A 52 -43.98 41.77 59.40
C SER A 52 -45.26 41.78 58.57
N SER A 53 -45.67 42.96 58.12
CA SER A 53 -46.93 43.15 57.41
C SER A 53 -47.09 42.05 56.35
N HIS A 54 -48.21 41.32 56.41
CA HIS A 54 -48.60 40.32 55.40
C HIS A 54 -48.44 40.85 53.96
N GLU A 55 -48.49 42.18 53.79
CA GLU A 55 -48.21 42.91 52.57
C GLU A 55 -46.78 42.72 52.00
N ASP A 56 -45.74 42.65 52.84
CA ASP A 56 -44.35 42.46 52.40
C ASP A 56 -44.10 41.02 51.91
N GLU A 57 -44.72 40.04 52.55
CA GLU A 57 -44.68 38.63 52.11
C GLU A 57 -45.40 38.45 50.77
N VAL A 58 -46.59 39.06 50.61
CA VAL A 58 -47.32 39.08 49.34
C VAL A 58 -46.49 39.76 48.25
N LYS A 59 -45.79 40.85 48.56
CA LYS A 59 -44.90 41.54 47.61
C LYS A 59 -43.71 40.67 47.20
N LYS A 60 -43.12 39.91 48.13
CA LYS A 60 -42.03 38.95 47.87
C LYS A 60 -42.51 37.78 47.00
N LEU A 61 -43.69 37.24 47.28
CA LEU A 61 -44.32 36.19 46.47
C LEU A 61 -44.64 36.68 45.05
N LYS A 62 -45.19 37.89 44.90
CA LYS A 62 -45.46 38.50 43.59
C LYS A 62 -44.19 38.75 42.77
N LYS A 63 -43.06 39.04 43.42
CA LYS A 63 -41.75 39.15 42.76
C LYS A 63 -41.23 37.78 42.32
N LYS A 64 -41.34 36.76 43.17
CA LYS A 64 -40.98 35.37 42.82
C LYS A 64 -41.82 34.84 41.64
N LEU A 65 -43.13 35.09 41.65
CA LEU A 65 -44.03 34.66 40.59
C LEU A 65 -43.69 35.31 39.23
N ARG A 66 -43.32 36.60 39.23
CA ARG A 66 -42.82 37.29 38.03
C ARG A 66 -41.52 36.68 37.52
N ASN A 67 -40.54 36.46 38.41
CA ASN A 67 -39.27 35.85 38.03
C ASN A 67 -39.47 34.42 37.47
N LEU A 68 -40.38 33.65 38.07
CA LEU A 68 -40.72 32.31 37.57
C LEU A 68 -41.39 32.36 36.20
N GLY A 69 -42.24 33.36 35.94
CA GLY A 69 -42.83 33.60 34.62
C GLY A 69 -41.78 33.96 33.56
N GLU A 70 -40.79 34.78 33.92
CA GLU A 70 -39.66 35.12 33.04
C GLU A 70 -38.78 33.89 32.74
N GLN A 71 -38.50 33.07 33.76
CA GLN A 71 -37.79 31.79 33.59
C GLN A 71 -38.56 30.82 32.70
N HIS A 72 -39.87 30.71 32.87
CA HIS A 72 -40.73 29.86 32.05
C HIS A 72 -40.71 30.30 30.58
N ASN A 73 -40.85 31.61 30.31
CA ASN A 73 -40.81 32.14 28.94
C ASN A 73 -39.44 31.89 28.29
N THR A 74 -38.35 32.08 29.04
CA THR A 74 -36.99 31.80 28.56
C THR A 74 -36.80 30.31 28.23
N LEU A 75 -37.31 29.42 29.08
CA LEU A 75 -37.26 27.97 28.84
C LEU A 75 -38.09 27.57 27.61
N LEU A 76 -39.26 28.18 27.43
CA LEU A 76 -40.13 27.93 26.28
C LEU A 76 -39.47 28.37 24.96
N ASP A 77 -38.82 29.54 24.93
CA ASP A 77 -38.12 30.02 23.74
C ASP A 77 -36.90 29.16 23.41
N ASN A 78 -36.15 28.72 24.43
CA ASN A 78 -35.06 27.77 24.25
C ASN A 78 -35.56 26.42 23.70
N ALA A 79 -36.68 25.90 24.20
CA ALA A 79 -37.29 24.67 23.71
C ALA A 79 -37.72 24.80 22.23
N LYS A 80 -38.32 25.93 21.84
CA LYS A 80 -38.68 26.22 20.44
C LYS A 80 -37.46 26.30 19.54
N ASN A 81 -36.40 26.96 19.99
CA ASN A 81 -35.14 27.05 19.24
C ASN A 81 -34.50 25.68 19.05
N ASN A 82 -34.46 24.85 20.10
CA ASN A 82 -33.94 23.49 20.03
C ASN A 82 -34.78 22.60 19.08
N ALA A 83 -36.12 22.71 19.13
CA ALA A 83 -37.00 22.00 18.20
C ALA A 83 -36.72 22.39 16.74
N LYS A 84 -36.51 23.69 16.48
CA LYS A 84 -36.17 24.17 15.13
C LYS A 84 -34.80 23.67 14.65
N ILE A 85 -33.81 23.63 15.54
CA ILE A 85 -32.49 23.05 15.24
C ILE A 85 -32.60 21.56 14.92
N ALA A 86 -33.40 20.82 15.69
CA ALA A 86 -33.64 19.40 15.46
C ALA A 86 -34.31 19.15 14.11
N GLN A 87 -35.34 19.94 13.78
CA GLN A 87 -36.05 19.85 12.50
C GLN A 87 -35.12 20.08 11.30
N ASN A 88 -34.29 21.13 11.34
CA ASN A 88 -33.31 21.39 10.28
C ASN A 88 -32.29 20.26 10.13
N ARG A 89 -31.89 19.62 11.24
CA ARG A 89 -30.98 18.47 11.20
C ARG A 89 -31.65 17.24 10.59
N ILE A 90 -32.92 17.00 10.91
CA ILE A 90 -33.70 15.89 10.33
C ILE A 90 -33.81 16.09 8.82
N GLU A 91 -34.19 17.28 8.35
CA GLU A 91 -34.30 17.58 6.92
C GLU A 91 -32.94 17.40 6.20
N ALA A 92 -31.84 17.82 6.82
CA ALA A 92 -30.50 17.60 6.28
C ALA A 92 -30.10 16.12 6.23
N LEU A 93 -30.54 15.31 7.21
CA LEU A 93 -30.31 13.86 7.22
C LEU A 93 -31.16 13.15 6.16
N GLU A 94 -32.43 13.53 6.01
CA GLU A 94 -33.32 13.00 4.97
C GLU A 94 -32.73 13.20 3.57
N LYS A 95 -32.19 14.38 3.29
CA LYS A 95 -31.49 14.64 2.02
C LYS A 95 -30.30 13.71 1.81
N LYS A 96 -29.46 13.51 2.83
CA LYS A 96 -28.31 12.60 2.74
C LYS A 96 -28.72 11.15 2.54
N VAL A 97 -29.81 10.72 3.17
CA VAL A 97 -30.37 9.37 2.99
C VAL A 97 -30.87 9.17 1.57
N ALA A 98 -31.51 10.18 0.97
CA ALA A 98 -31.92 10.14 -0.43
C ALA A 98 -30.71 10.02 -1.38
N ASP A 99 -29.66 10.83 -1.18
CA ASP A 99 -28.42 10.75 -1.97
C ASP A 99 -27.77 9.36 -1.86
N LEU A 100 -27.75 8.76 -0.65
CA LEU A 100 -27.22 7.41 -0.43
C LEU A 100 -28.05 6.33 -1.12
N ALA A 101 -29.37 6.48 -1.19
CA ALA A 101 -30.24 5.54 -1.89
C ALA A 101 -29.96 5.55 -3.41
N GLU A 102 -29.76 6.72 -4.00
CA GLU A 102 -29.40 6.86 -5.42
C GLU A 102 -28.04 6.19 -5.73
N ILE A 103 -27.05 6.40 -4.85
CA ILE A 103 -25.74 5.73 -4.98
C ILE A 103 -25.89 4.21 -4.90
N ALA A 104 -26.68 3.70 -3.95
CA ALA A 104 -26.91 2.26 -3.81
C ALA A 104 -27.56 1.66 -5.06
N GLU A 105 -28.51 2.34 -5.68
CA GLU A 105 -29.15 1.89 -6.92
C GLU A 105 -28.15 1.86 -8.08
N SER A 106 -27.30 2.88 -8.21
CA SER A 106 -26.27 2.93 -9.25
C SER A 106 -25.23 1.81 -9.11
N LEU A 107 -24.85 1.48 -7.88
CA LEU A 107 -23.96 0.36 -7.57
C LEU A 107 -24.62 -0.98 -7.88
N GLY A 108 -25.92 -1.12 -7.59
CA GLY A 108 -26.71 -2.30 -7.96
C GLY A 108 -26.69 -2.56 -9.47
N LYS A 109 -27.01 -1.53 -10.27
CA LYS A 109 -26.96 -1.61 -11.74
C LYS A 109 -25.56 -1.98 -12.26
N THR A 110 -24.52 -1.36 -11.72
CA THR A 110 -23.12 -1.65 -12.08
C THR A 110 -22.75 -3.10 -11.75
N ALA A 111 -23.22 -3.62 -10.60
CA ALA A 111 -22.99 -5.00 -10.22
C ALA A 111 -23.69 -5.99 -11.16
N GLU A 112 -24.94 -5.73 -11.54
CA GLU A 112 -25.68 -6.54 -12.52
C GLU A 112 -24.99 -6.57 -13.89
N ASP A 113 -24.57 -5.41 -14.40
CA ASP A 113 -23.83 -5.31 -15.66
C ASP A 113 -22.52 -6.10 -15.62
N SER A 114 -21.78 -5.99 -14.50
CA SER A 114 -20.54 -6.75 -14.32
C SER A 114 -20.79 -8.26 -14.30
N GLN A 115 -21.83 -8.74 -13.60
CA GLN A 115 -22.20 -10.15 -13.56
C GLN A 115 -22.60 -10.69 -14.93
N LYS A 116 -23.36 -9.91 -15.69
CA LYS A 116 -23.73 -10.24 -17.07
C LYS A 116 -22.48 -10.38 -17.95
N LEU A 117 -21.55 -9.43 -17.86
CA LEU A 117 -20.27 -9.48 -18.58
C LEU A 117 -19.45 -10.73 -18.23
N TYR A 118 -19.36 -11.09 -16.95
CA TYR A 118 -18.66 -12.31 -16.52
C TYR A 118 -19.33 -13.57 -17.06
N LYS A 119 -20.67 -13.63 -17.06
CA LYS A 119 -21.42 -14.76 -17.61
C LYS A 119 -21.21 -14.91 -19.11
N GLU A 120 -21.27 -13.81 -19.87
CA GLU A 120 -20.97 -13.79 -21.30
C GLU A 120 -19.54 -14.25 -21.58
N HIS A 121 -18.56 -13.79 -20.80
CA HIS A 121 -17.17 -14.20 -20.95
C HIS A 121 -16.98 -15.71 -20.68
N ILE A 122 -17.65 -16.26 -19.66
CA ILE A 122 -17.59 -17.70 -19.34
C ILE A 122 -18.20 -18.52 -20.48
N GLU A 123 -19.40 -18.15 -20.94
CA GLU A 123 -20.10 -18.83 -22.03
C GLU A 123 -19.27 -18.77 -23.33
N HIS A 124 -18.71 -17.61 -23.63
CA HIS A 124 -17.84 -17.40 -24.78
C HIS A 124 -16.54 -18.22 -24.69
N THR A 125 -15.92 -18.27 -23.51
CA THR A 125 -14.74 -19.11 -23.27
C THR A 125 -15.07 -20.59 -23.42
N GLN A 126 -16.21 -21.04 -22.92
CA GLN A 126 -16.68 -22.43 -23.08
C GLN A 126 -16.98 -22.77 -24.55
N ALA A 127 -17.59 -21.84 -25.30
CA ALA A 127 -17.83 -21.99 -26.73
C ALA A 127 -16.51 -22.02 -27.55
N LEU A 128 -15.50 -21.24 -27.14
CA LEU A 128 -14.16 -21.28 -27.72
C LEU A 128 -13.48 -22.64 -27.54
N VAL A 129 -13.53 -23.18 -26.31
CA VAL A 129 -13.01 -24.54 -26.04
C VAL A 129 -13.75 -25.59 -26.87
N ALA A 130 -15.07 -25.47 -27.03
CA ALA A 130 -15.87 -26.38 -27.86
C ALA A 130 -15.62 -26.25 -29.37
N THR A 131 -15.19 -25.07 -29.84
CA THR A 131 -14.91 -24.80 -31.27
C THR A 131 -13.44 -24.97 -31.65
N GLY A 132 -12.55 -25.24 -30.69
CA GLY A 132 -11.11 -25.39 -30.93
C GLY A 132 -10.41 -24.08 -31.29
N LYS A 133 -10.98 -22.92 -30.92
CA LYS A 133 -10.44 -21.59 -31.19
C LYS A 133 -9.76 -20.99 -29.97
N ASP A 134 -8.67 -20.25 -30.20
CA ASP A 134 -7.92 -19.62 -29.13
C ASP A 134 -8.61 -18.34 -28.59
N PRO A 135 -8.54 -18.03 -27.28
CA PRO A 135 -9.00 -16.77 -26.70
C PRO A 135 -8.47 -15.52 -27.42
N GLY A 136 -7.23 -15.57 -27.88
CA GLY A 136 -6.56 -14.49 -28.59
C GLY A 136 -7.15 -14.20 -29.97
N GLU A 137 -7.88 -15.12 -30.60
CA GLU A 137 -8.58 -14.84 -31.87
C GLU A 137 -9.69 -13.79 -31.70
N ILE A 138 -10.20 -13.65 -30.49
CA ILE A 138 -11.33 -12.78 -30.18
C ILE A 138 -10.85 -11.52 -29.47
N LEU A 139 -10.00 -11.68 -28.46
CA LEU A 139 -9.42 -10.55 -27.75
C LEU A 139 -8.45 -9.75 -28.64
N ARG A 140 -7.88 -10.39 -29.68
CA ARG A 140 -6.91 -9.80 -30.60
C ARG A 140 -5.84 -9.00 -29.83
N PRO A 141 -5.15 -9.61 -28.86
CA PRO A 141 -4.14 -8.93 -28.07
C PRO A 141 -3.08 -8.31 -28.98
N ARG A 142 -2.55 -7.16 -28.56
CA ARG A 142 -1.45 -6.51 -29.29
C ARG A 142 -0.28 -7.48 -29.41
N GLN A 143 0.28 -7.59 -30.61
CA GLN A 143 1.47 -8.41 -30.85
C GLN A 143 2.71 -7.82 -30.14
N PRO A 144 3.65 -8.68 -29.71
CA PRO A 144 4.92 -8.25 -29.17
C PRO A 144 5.71 -7.37 -30.15
N ASP A 145 6.42 -6.38 -29.63
CA ASP A 145 7.34 -5.58 -30.46
C ASP A 145 8.58 -6.41 -30.84
N SER A 146 9.13 -6.20 -32.04
CA SER A 146 10.33 -6.93 -32.47
C SER A 146 11.58 -6.55 -31.66
N PHE A 147 12.43 -7.53 -31.37
CA PHE A 147 13.65 -7.37 -30.59
C PHE A 147 14.90 -7.27 -31.47
N ASN A 148 15.65 -6.18 -31.32
CA ASN A 148 16.86 -5.91 -32.11
C ASN A 148 18.18 -6.34 -31.45
N GLY A 149 18.15 -6.83 -30.20
CA GLY A 149 19.36 -7.17 -29.43
C GLY A 149 19.77 -6.12 -28.38
N ASP A 150 18.91 -5.14 -28.09
CA ASP A 150 19.09 -4.14 -27.03
C ASP A 150 18.87 -4.76 -25.64
N ALA A 151 19.93 -4.84 -24.84
CA ALA A 151 19.92 -5.50 -23.53
C ALA A 151 18.83 -4.94 -22.59
N ASP A 152 18.62 -3.62 -22.60
CA ASP A 152 17.67 -2.95 -21.71
C ASP A 152 16.21 -3.33 -22.03
N LYS A 153 15.93 -3.78 -23.26
CA LYS A 153 14.59 -4.16 -23.73
C LYS A 153 14.34 -5.65 -23.67
N LEU A 154 15.37 -6.47 -23.41
CA LEU A 154 15.25 -7.93 -23.48
C LEU A 154 14.18 -8.47 -22.54
N GLN A 155 14.15 -7.98 -21.29
CA GLN A 155 13.19 -8.48 -20.30
C GLN A 155 11.75 -8.12 -20.68
N GLY A 156 11.52 -6.89 -21.17
CA GLY A 156 10.22 -6.44 -21.65
C GLY A 156 9.73 -7.26 -22.85
N PHE A 157 10.64 -7.54 -23.79
CA PHE A 157 10.37 -8.40 -24.94
C PHE A 157 9.96 -9.83 -24.54
N LEU A 158 10.74 -10.50 -23.69
CA LEU A 158 10.43 -11.86 -23.23
C LEU A 158 9.10 -11.93 -22.48
N THR A 159 8.80 -10.91 -21.67
CA THR A 159 7.53 -10.80 -20.95
C THR A 159 6.36 -10.66 -21.92
N SER A 160 6.48 -9.77 -22.91
CA SER A 160 5.46 -9.55 -23.93
C SER A 160 5.18 -10.81 -24.75
N LEU A 161 6.22 -11.54 -25.18
CA LEU A 161 6.06 -12.84 -25.87
C LEU A 161 5.27 -13.83 -25.02
N ARG A 162 5.64 -13.98 -23.75
CA ARG A 162 5.00 -14.95 -22.84
C ARG A 162 3.54 -14.60 -22.60
N SER A 163 3.24 -13.32 -22.35
CA SER A 163 1.87 -12.83 -22.18
C SER A 163 1.03 -13.02 -23.45
N TYR A 164 1.57 -12.74 -24.63
CA TYR A 164 0.86 -12.97 -25.88
C TYR A 164 0.54 -14.45 -26.07
N GLN A 165 1.51 -15.34 -25.85
CA GLN A 165 1.33 -16.78 -25.98
C GLN A 165 0.26 -17.36 -25.06
N MET A 166 0.04 -16.77 -23.88
CA MET A 166 -1.02 -17.19 -22.95
C MET A 166 -2.44 -17.04 -23.54
N TYR A 167 -2.63 -16.15 -24.51
CA TYR A 167 -3.91 -16.00 -25.20
C TYR A 167 -4.15 -17.07 -26.27
N TYR A 168 -3.13 -17.84 -26.66
CA TYR A 168 -3.23 -18.82 -27.74
C TYR A 168 -2.73 -20.23 -27.35
N PRO A 169 -3.30 -20.86 -26.30
CA PRO A 169 -2.89 -22.19 -25.84
C PRO A 169 -3.03 -23.30 -26.89
N ILE A 170 -3.95 -23.18 -27.85
CA ILE A 170 -4.18 -24.17 -28.92
C ILE A 170 -3.11 -24.02 -30.02
N GLN A 171 -2.83 -22.80 -30.49
CA GLN A 171 -1.76 -22.56 -31.46
C GLN A 171 -0.36 -22.79 -30.87
N PHE A 172 -0.19 -22.59 -29.56
CA PHE A 172 1.07 -22.78 -28.85
C PHE A 172 1.08 -24.01 -27.95
N THR A 173 0.55 -25.12 -28.47
CA THR A 173 0.46 -26.43 -27.78
C THR A 173 1.81 -27.08 -27.46
N THR A 174 2.88 -26.71 -28.18
CA THR A 174 4.21 -27.30 -27.99
C THR A 174 5.25 -26.21 -27.75
N GLU A 175 6.28 -26.56 -26.97
CA GLU A 175 7.43 -25.69 -26.72
C GLU A 175 8.12 -25.27 -28.03
N GLU A 176 8.23 -26.19 -28.99
CA GLU A 176 8.78 -25.92 -30.32
C GLU A 176 8.04 -24.80 -31.06
N LEU A 177 6.71 -24.80 -31.02
CA LEU A 177 5.89 -23.75 -31.65
C LEU A 177 6.07 -22.40 -30.94
N ARG A 178 6.20 -22.41 -29.61
CA ARG A 178 6.48 -21.21 -28.81
C ARG A 178 7.84 -20.61 -29.13
N VAL A 179 8.87 -21.44 -29.25
CA VAL A 179 10.21 -21.02 -29.66
C VAL A 179 10.18 -20.46 -31.08
N ARG A 180 9.54 -21.16 -32.03
CA ARG A 180 9.42 -20.70 -33.43
C ARG A 180 8.73 -19.33 -33.51
N HIS A 181 7.65 -19.13 -32.75
CA HIS A 181 6.99 -17.83 -32.64
C HIS A 181 7.95 -16.76 -32.14
N GLY A 182 8.64 -17.00 -31.02
CA GLY A 182 9.61 -16.05 -30.45
C GLY A 182 10.74 -15.66 -31.42
N MET A 183 11.28 -16.63 -32.16
CA MET A 183 12.31 -16.41 -33.18
C MET A 183 11.84 -15.47 -34.30
N GLY A 184 10.54 -15.48 -34.64
CA GLY A 184 9.96 -14.63 -35.67
C GLY A 184 9.95 -13.14 -35.34
N PHE A 185 10.12 -12.77 -34.06
CA PHE A 185 10.19 -11.36 -33.63
C PHE A 185 11.61 -10.83 -33.48
N LEU A 186 12.63 -11.63 -33.79
CA LEU A 186 14.02 -11.17 -33.76
C LEU A 186 14.35 -10.38 -35.03
N LYS A 187 15.07 -9.27 -34.87
CA LYS A 187 15.56 -8.42 -35.97
C LYS A 187 17.00 -7.98 -35.73
N ASP A 188 17.61 -7.40 -36.76
CA ASP A 188 18.93 -6.75 -36.69
C ASP A 188 20.01 -7.64 -36.05
N LYS A 189 20.64 -7.16 -34.96
CA LYS A 189 21.72 -7.86 -34.24
C LYS A 189 21.20 -9.16 -33.61
N ALA A 190 19.98 -9.17 -33.07
CA ALA A 190 19.38 -10.37 -32.51
C ALA A 190 19.17 -11.45 -33.57
N LEU A 191 18.57 -11.08 -34.71
CA LEU A 191 18.38 -12.01 -35.81
C LEU A 191 19.72 -12.53 -36.34
N ARG A 192 20.70 -11.65 -36.57
CA ARG A 192 22.03 -12.07 -37.07
C ARG A 192 22.71 -13.11 -36.18
N MET A 193 22.56 -12.99 -34.86
CA MET A 193 23.12 -13.94 -33.91
C MET A 193 22.38 -15.29 -33.93
N MET A 194 21.05 -15.26 -34.03
CA MET A 194 20.23 -16.47 -33.97
C MET A 194 20.00 -17.13 -35.35
N GLU A 195 20.34 -16.44 -36.44
CA GLU A 195 20.13 -16.91 -37.81
C GLU A 195 20.74 -18.29 -38.08
N PRO A 196 21.96 -18.65 -37.63
CA PRO A 196 22.52 -19.97 -37.89
C PRO A 196 21.68 -21.09 -37.28
N ILE A 197 21.10 -20.85 -36.11
CA ILE A 197 20.21 -21.80 -35.40
C ILE A 197 18.88 -21.92 -36.14
N ILE A 198 18.28 -20.79 -36.54
CA ILE A 198 17.03 -20.75 -37.31
C ILE A 198 17.22 -21.49 -38.64
N ARG A 199 18.32 -21.22 -39.35
CA ARG A 199 18.65 -21.86 -40.63
C ARG A 199 18.86 -23.36 -40.49
N ASP A 200 19.57 -23.81 -39.46
CA ASP A 200 19.77 -25.23 -39.18
C ASP A 200 18.44 -25.94 -38.90
N TYR A 201 17.56 -25.32 -38.11
CA TYR A 201 16.24 -25.86 -37.81
C TYR A 201 15.35 -26.03 -39.05
N VAL A 202 15.35 -25.04 -39.95
CA VAL A 202 14.53 -25.03 -41.17
C VAL A 202 15.05 -26.00 -42.22
N ASN A 203 16.38 -26.11 -42.37
CA ASN A 203 16.98 -26.87 -43.47
C ASN A 203 17.28 -28.34 -43.12
N ASN A 204 17.34 -28.70 -41.83
CA ASN A 204 17.73 -30.03 -41.40
C ASN A 204 16.62 -30.76 -40.62
N PRO A 205 16.42 -32.07 -40.86
CA PRO A 205 15.50 -32.88 -40.07
C PRO A 205 16.00 -33.04 -38.62
N PRO A 206 15.11 -33.35 -37.65
CA PRO A 206 15.44 -33.36 -36.22
C PRO A 206 16.70 -34.13 -35.85
N ASP A 207 16.97 -35.28 -36.48
CA ASP A 207 18.14 -36.13 -36.24
C ASP A 207 19.46 -35.48 -36.67
N LYS A 208 19.46 -34.68 -37.75
CA LYS A 208 20.65 -34.03 -38.34
C LYS A 208 20.93 -32.63 -37.83
N ARG A 209 20.02 -32.04 -37.04
CA ARG A 209 20.23 -30.72 -36.43
C ARG A 209 21.41 -30.71 -35.47
N GLN A 210 22.07 -29.57 -35.39
CA GLN A 210 23.14 -29.32 -34.42
C GLN A 210 22.59 -29.44 -32.98
N GLN A 211 23.47 -29.79 -32.04
CA GLN A 211 23.12 -29.95 -30.63
C GLN A 211 22.47 -28.68 -30.06
N VAL A 212 23.02 -27.50 -30.39
CA VAL A 212 22.50 -26.21 -29.94
C VAL A 212 21.08 -25.95 -30.44
N THR A 213 20.79 -26.29 -31.69
CA THR A 213 19.45 -26.16 -32.27
C THR A 213 18.46 -27.10 -31.60
N LYS A 214 18.85 -28.36 -31.35
CA LYS A 214 18.01 -29.31 -30.61
C LYS A 214 17.69 -28.78 -29.21
N TYR A 215 18.71 -28.32 -28.49
CA TYR A 215 18.58 -27.77 -27.14
C TYR A 215 17.62 -26.58 -27.09
N ILE A 216 17.79 -25.58 -27.98
CA ILE A 216 16.98 -24.36 -27.95
C ILE A 216 15.51 -24.62 -28.24
N TYR A 217 15.20 -25.55 -29.15
CA TYR A 217 13.82 -25.87 -29.54
C TYR A 217 13.15 -26.91 -28.64
N GLU A 218 13.88 -27.58 -27.74
CA GLU A 218 13.33 -28.60 -26.83
C GLU A 218 12.41 -27.99 -25.77
N LYS A 219 12.79 -26.84 -25.20
CA LYS A 219 12.03 -26.13 -24.15
C LYS A 219 12.07 -24.63 -24.37
N TYR A 220 10.96 -23.94 -24.13
CA TYR A 220 10.92 -22.49 -24.25
C TYR A 220 11.90 -21.78 -23.30
N GLU A 221 12.17 -22.34 -22.13
CA GLU A 221 13.17 -21.82 -21.20
C GLU A 221 14.59 -21.84 -21.76
N HIS A 222 14.93 -22.80 -22.64
CA HIS A 222 16.25 -22.85 -23.28
C HIS A 222 16.42 -21.71 -24.28
N PHE A 223 15.36 -21.39 -25.04
CA PHE A 223 15.32 -20.21 -25.88
C PHE A 223 15.48 -18.90 -25.06
N GLU A 224 14.72 -18.74 -23.97
CA GLU A 224 14.86 -17.54 -23.14
C GLU A 224 16.27 -17.43 -22.54
N ALA A 225 16.85 -18.56 -22.09
CA ALA A 225 18.20 -18.62 -21.55
C ALA A 225 19.25 -18.25 -22.59
N GLU A 226 19.11 -18.73 -23.83
CA GLU A 226 20.04 -18.39 -24.91
C GLU A 226 19.99 -16.89 -25.26
N LEU A 227 18.79 -16.30 -25.32
CA LEU A 227 18.67 -14.86 -25.53
C LEU A 227 19.23 -14.06 -24.36
N ARG A 228 19.04 -14.52 -23.11
CA ARG A 228 19.67 -13.91 -21.93
C ARG A 228 21.18 -14.08 -21.95
N ASN A 229 21.72 -15.18 -22.46
CA ASN A 229 23.16 -15.37 -22.57
C ASN A 229 23.76 -14.47 -23.67
N ALA A 230 23.09 -14.38 -24.82
CA ALA A 230 23.55 -13.60 -25.96
C ALA A 230 23.40 -12.08 -25.76
N PHE A 231 22.35 -11.64 -25.04
CA PHE A 231 21.96 -10.22 -24.94
C PHE A 231 21.70 -9.72 -23.51
N GLY A 232 21.62 -10.58 -22.50
CA GLY A 232 21.32 -10.21 -21.12
C GLY A 232 22.54 -10.31 -20.19
N ILE A 233 22.56 -9.48 -19.13
CA ILE A 233 23.43 -9.50 -17.92
C ILE A 233 24.96 -9.41 -18.15
N MET A 234 25.53 -10.04 -19.16
CA MET A 234 26.94 -9.93 -19.53
C MET A 234 27.30 -8.48 -19.91
N ASP A 235 26.35 -7.71 -20.45
CA ASP A 235 26.55 -6.29 -20.74
C ASP A 235 26.45 -5.43 -19.46
N GLU A 236 25.50 -5.67 -18.56
CA GLU A 236 25.39 -4.90 -17.30
C GLU A 236 26.59 -5.10 -16.37
N LYS A 237 27.08 -6.34 -16.23
CA LYS A 237 28.28 -6.62 -15.43
C LYS A 237 29.52 -5.96 -16.06
N ARG A 238 29.69 -6.07 -17.38
CA ARG A 238 30.80 -5.40 -18.09
C ARG A 238 30.68 -3.88 -18.02
N MET A 239 29.49 -3.32 -18.19
CA MET A 239 29.23 -1.88 -18.09
C MET A 239 29.44 -1.37 -16.65
N ALA A 240 28.97 -2.09 -15.64
CA ALA A 240 29.19 -1.76 -14.24
C ALA A 240 30.68 -1.80 -13.90
N GLU A 241 31.40 -2.83 -14.38
CA GLU A 241 32.85 -2.93 -14.26
C GLU A 241 33.57 -1.77 -14.97
N MET A 242 33.19 -1.44 -16.21
CA MET A 242 33.76 -0.30 -16.95
C MET A 242 33.49 1.02 -16.23
N LYS A 243 32.26 1.25 -15.75
CA LYS A 243 31.88 2.44 -14.98
C LYS A 243 32.70 2.53 -13.69
N ILE A 244 32.84 1.44 -12.95
CA ILE A 244 33.68 1.37 -11.74
C ILE A 244 35.16 1.64 -12.03
N ARG A 245 35.70 1.10 -13.13
CA ARG A 245 37.10 1.34 -13.54
C ARG A 245 37.36 2.80 -13.88
N GLN A 246 36.35 3.50 -14.42
CA GLN A 246 36.43 4.92 -14.78
C GLN A 246 36.00 5.87 -13.65
N LEU A 247 35.35 5.36 -12.61
CA LEU A 247 34.82 6.18 -11.52
C LEU A 247 35.96 6.75 -10.66
N LYS A 248 36.00 8.08 -10.58
CA LYS A 248 36.93 8.85 -9.73
C LYS A 248 36.13 9.83 -8.87
N GLN A 249 36.57 10.05 -7.63
CA GLN A 249 35.97 11.04 -6.75
C GLN A 249 36.20 12.46 -7.33
N LYS A 250 35.14 13.07 -7.87
CA LYS A 250 35.16 14.46 -8.35
C LYS A 250 34.69 15.45 -7.28
N GLY A 251 33.65 15.09 -6.53
CA GLY A 251 33.05 15.87 -5.44
C GLY A 251 33.32 15.28 -4.06
N SER A 252 32.26 15.15 -3.25
CA SER A 252 32.34 14.57 -1.91
C SER A 252 32.68 13.07 -1.97
N ALA A 253 33.30 12.55 -0.90
CA ALA A 253 33.59 11.12 -0.81
C ALA A 253 32.29 10.30 -0.66
N ALA A 254 31.25 10.86 -0.05
CA ALA A 254 29.96 10.22 0.12
C ALA A 254 29.26 10.00 -1.23
N ASP A 255 29.24 11.01 -2.11
CA ASP A 255 28.63 10.90 -3.44
C ASP A 255 29.37 9.87 -4.30
N TYR A 256 30.71 9.89 -4.28
CA TYR A 256 31.53 8.89 -4.94
C TYR A 256 31.23 7.47 -4.44
N LEU A 257 31.15 7.27 -3.12
CA LEU A 257 30.85 5.96 -2.54
C LEU A 257 29.43 5.49 -2.86
N ALA A 258 28.47 6.40 -2.93
CA ALA A 258 27.10 6.08 -3.33
C ALA A 258 27.05 5.58 -4.78
N GLU A 259 27.67 6.29 -5.72
CA GLU A 259 27.76 5.87 -7.12
C GLU A 259 28.53 4.55 -7.28
N TYR A 260 29.63 4.39 -6.53
CA TYR A 260 30.39 3.14 -6.53
C TYR A 260 29.54 1.96 -6.06
N ARG A 261 28.86 2.09 -4.91
CA ARG A 261 28.00 1.04 -4.34
C ARG A 261 26.87 0.64 -5.29
N TYR A 262 26.27 1.61 -5.97
CA TYR A 262 25.22 1.37 -6.95
C TYR A 262 25.69 0.49 -8.12
N GLN A 263 26.89 0.72 -8.64
CA GLN A 263 27.46 -0.13 -9.69
C GLN A 263 27.97 -1.47 -9.13
N ALA A 264 28.54 -1.46 -7.92
CA ALA A 264 29.13 -2.64 -7.29
C ALA A 264 28.08 -3.70 -6.95
N ALA A 265 26.84 -3.31 -6.65
CA ALA A 265 25.74 -4.23 -6.39
C ALA A 265 25.43 -5.18 -7.57
N LYS A 266 25.89 -4.84 -8.77
CA LYS A 266 25.73 -5.65 -9.99
C LYS A 266 26.87 -6.65 -10.19
N LEU A 267 27.95 -6.53 -9.41
CA LEU A 267 29.17 -7.31 -9.53
C LEU A 267 29.29 -8.31 -8.38
N ASN A 268 29.83 -9.49 -8.67
CA ASN A 268 30.14 -10.51 -7.67
C ASN A 268 31.64 -10.46 -7.32
N TRP A 269 32.18 -9.27 -7.01
CA TRP A 269 33.58 -9.14 -6.60
C TRP A 269 33.74 -9.43 -5.11
N GLY A 270 34.92 -9.91 -4.71
CA GLY A 270 35.26 -10.07 -3.30
C GLY A 270 35.45 -8.72 -2.60
N GLU A 271 35.31 -8.71 -1.27
CA GLU A 271 35.45 -7.50 -0.45
C GLU A 271 36.82 -6.82 -0.64
N GLU A 272 37.90 -7.59 -0.72
CA GLU A 272 39.25 -7.08 -1.00
C GLU A 272 39.35 -6.36 -2.35
N ALA A 273 38.74 -6.93 -3.39
CA ALA A 273 38.72 -6.33 -4.72
C ALA A 273 37.91 -5.02 -4.71
N HIS A 274 36.79 -4.99 -3.98
CA HIS A 274 36.03 -3.76 -3.80
C HIS A 274 36.82 -2.69 -3.04
N MET A 275 37.48 -3.05 -1.93
CA MET A 275 38.29 -2.11 -1.14
C MET A 275 39.43 -1.52 -1.96
N ALA A 276 40.16 -2.36 -2.70
CA ALA A 276 41.25 -1.92 -3.58
C ALA A 276 40.73 -0.94 -4.64
N GLN A 277 39.61 -1.26 -5.29
CA GLN A 277 39.07 -0.40 -6.34
C GLN A 277 38.50 0.92 -5.80
N VAL A 278 37.83 0.90 -4.64
CA VAL A 278 37.40 2.13 -3.94
C VAL A 278 38.61 3.00 -3.64
N TYR A 279 39.67 2.42 -3.08
CA TYR A 279 40.89 3.14 -2.78
C TYR A 279 41.47 3.79 -4.04
N LEU A 280 41.54 3.09 -5.17
CA LEU A 280 42.05 3.66 -6.43
C LEU A 280 41.23 4.86 -6.93
N GLY A 281 39.93 4.93 -6.65
CA GLY A 281 39.05 6.01 -7.09
C GLY A 281 39.01 7.24 -6.19
N LEU A 282 39.45 7.13 -4.93
CA LEU A 282 39.51 8.27 -3.98
C LEU A 282 40.57 9.32 -4.35
N LYS A 283 40.30 10.58 -3.98
CA LYS A 283 41.28 11.69 -4.08
C LYS A 283 42.47 11.49 -3.15
N SER A 284 43.62 12.07 -3.51
CA SER A 284 44.87 12.03 -2.73
C SER A 284 44.68 12.50 -1.30
N GLU A 285 43.98 13.62 -1.11
CA GLU A 285 43.81 14.23 0.22
C GLU A 285 43.01 13.31 1.16
N VAL A 286 42.03 12.58 0.61
CA VAL A 286 41.24 11.60 1.37
C VAL A 286 42.08 10.38 1.71
N LYS A 287 42.89 9.88 0.77
CA LYS A 287 43.81 8.76 1.00
C LYS A 287 44.84 9.07 2.09
N ASP A 288 45.36 10.30 2.09
CA ASP A 288 46.37 10.74 3.05
C ASP A 288 45.74 10.95 4.44
N ALA A 289 44.52 11.48 4.52
CA ALA A 289 43.77 11.57 5.77
C ALA A 289 43.45 10.18 6.36
N MET A 290 43.17 9.17 5.51
CA MET A 290 42.96 7.78 5.96
C MET A 290 44.24 7.15 6.51
N LYS A 291 45.41 7.48 5.94
CA LYS A 291 46.72 7.02 6.45
C LYS A 291 47.13 7.72 7.75
N ASN A 292 46.75 9.00 7.89
CA ASN A 292 47.17 9.85 8.99
C ASN A 292 46.25 9.83 10.21
N LYS A 293 45.23 8.96 10.26
CA LYS A 293 44.31 8.89 11.40
C LYS A 293 45.04 8.26 12.61
N PRO A 294 45.32 8.99 13.71
CA PRO A 294 45.82 8.36 14.93
C PRO A 294 44.73 7.43 15.48
N ARG A 295 45.11 6.20 15.81
CA ARG A 295 44.26 5.23 16.51
C ARG A 295 44.00 5.78 17.92
N ASN A 296 42.97 6.60 18.09
CA ASN A 296 42.68 7.25 19.37
C ASN A 296 42.29 6.21 20.42
N LYS A 297 43.01 6.26 21.54
CA LYS A 297 42.83 5.47 22.75
C LYS A 297 41.56 5.94 23.46
N GLU A 298 40.50 5.16 23.37
CA GLU A 298 39.43 5.16 24.36
C GLU A 298 39.89 4.30 25.53
N ASP A 299 40.52 4.91 26.55
CA ASP A 299 40.43 4.40 27.92
C ASP A 299 40.95 5.46 28.92
N ARG A 300 40.08 6.37 29.35
CA ARG A 300 40.21 7.09 30.64
C ARG A 300 38.82 7.47 31.13
N THR A 301 38.18 6.53 31.83
CA THR A 301 37.14 6.83 32.81
C THR A 301 37.76 7.66 33.95
N THR A 302 37.14 8.78 34.30
CA THR A 302 37.42 9.50 35.55
C THR A 302 36.44 9.02 36.64
N PRO A 303 36.93 8.67 37.84
CA PRO A 303 36.10 8.17 38.93
C PRO A 303 35.61 9.36 39.77
N ASP A 304 34.64 10.11 39.25
CA ASP A 304 33.72 10.81 40.15
C ASP A 304 32.50 11.26 39.37
N GLY A 305 31.36 10.65 39.71
CA GLY A 305 30.09 10.95 39.08
C GLY A 305 29.62 12.34 39.47
N THR A 306 29.85 13.34 38.61
CA THR A 306 29.11 14.61 38.64
C THR A 306 28.82 15.09 37.22
N PRO A 307 27.57 15.51 36.92
CA PRO A 307 27.20 15.98 35.60
C PRO A 307 27.65 17.43 35.42
N ASN A 308 28.39 17.71 34.35
CA ASN A 308 28.75 19.09 34.03
C ASN A 308 27.54 19.79 33.38
N SER A 309 26.78 20.53 34.19
CA SER A 309 25.84 21.55 33.74
C SER A 309 26.50 22.91 33.91
N ILE A 310 26.51 23.74 32.86
CA ILE A 310 26.39 25.22 32.86
C ILE A 310 26.45 25.72 31.40
N MET A 311 25.28 26.15 30.90
CA MET A 311 25.04 27.14 29.82
C MET A 311 25.56 28.54 30.24
N PRO A 312 25.64 29.66 29.44
CA PRO A 312 24.77 30.03 28.30
C PRO A 312 25.39 30.84 27.14
N ILE A 313 24.66 30.90 26.02
CA ILE A 313 24.88 31.84 24.91
C ILE A 313 24.13 33.15 25.21
N LYS A 314 24.85 34.28 25.23
CA LYS A 314 24.31 35.64 25.41
C LYS A 314 24.68 36.53 24.21
N GLY A 315 23.64 37.06 23.56
CA GLY A 315 23.56 38.37 22.87
C GLY A 315 24.36 38.57 21.57
N GLY A 316 23.84 39.18 20.51
CA GLY A 316 22.54 39.80 20.27
C GLY A 316 22.60 40.71 19.03
N ASN A 317 21.47 40.77 18.30
CA ASN A 317 20.88 41.87 17.50
C ASN A 317 21.73 42.48 16.34
N ASP A 318 21.19 42.92 15.19
CA ASP A 318 19.86 43.44 14.87
C ASP A 318 19.68 43.61 13.33
N LYS A 319 18.42 43.83 12.90
CA LYS A 319 17.91 44.53 11.69
C LYS A 319 17.64 43.76 10.38
N THR A 320 16.37 43.36 10.26
CA THR A 320 15.34 43.96 9.36
C THR A 320 15.75 44.31 7.92
N THR A 321 15.19 43.58 6.93
CA THR A 321 14.35 44.13 5.84
C THR A 321 13.66 43.02 5.03
N ARG A 322 12.33 43.14 4.86
CA ARG A 322 11.49 42.41 3.89
C ARG A 322 11.71 42.97 2.48
N PRO A 323 11.44 42.17 1.43
CA PRO A 323 10.46 42.61 0.40
C PRO A 323 9.49 41.46 0.03
N THR A 324 8.17 41.62 0.22
CA THR A 324 7.14 42.06 -0.76
C THR A 324 6.93 41.13 -1.97
N GLU A 325 5.73 40.54 -2.00
CA GLU A 325 5.09 39.82 -3.11
C GLU A 325 5.01 40.67 -4.39
N PRO A 326 4.96 40.05 -5.59
CA PRO A 326 4.47 40.69 -6.79
C PRO A 326 2.98 40.37 -7.00
N LYS A 327 2.17 41.43 -7.12
CA LYS A 327 0.83 41.36 -7.73
C LYS A 327 0.93 41.30 -9.25
N GLN A 328 -0.01 40.54 -9.81
CA GLN A 328 -0.43 40.57 -11.21
C GLN A 328 -1.00 41.95 -11.57
N ASP A 329 -0.71 42.42 -12.79
CA ASP A 329 -1.70 42.85 -13.80
C ASP A 329 -0.98 43.40 -15.05
N GLN A 330 -0.99 42.62 -16.12
CA GLN A 330 -1.36 43.02 -17.49
C GLN A 330 -1.50 41.78 -18.38
#